data_AF-A0A0F2LLK2-F1
#
_entry.id   AF-A0A0F2LLK2-F1
#
_cell.length_a   1.000
_cell.length_b   1.000
_cell.length_c   1.000
_cell.angle_alpha   90.00
_cell.angle_beta   90.00
_cell.angle_gamma   90.00
#
_symmetry.space_group_name_H-M   'P 1'
#
loop_
_entity.id
_entity.type
_entity.pdbx_description
1 polymer ?
#
loop_
_entity_poly.entity_id
_entity_poly.type
_entity_poly.pdbx_seq_one_letter_code
_entity_poly.pdbx_strand_id
1 'polypeptide(L)'
;MNEKLRLILRIFFIIIGILLIYSGLMLVLSTKLEIKEMMILAKVKPIIPLPFSVMEFAFLFNGAIIFIIGLRPLFALYLSKKQILPILIRILSIFSSIVLINPMILEIGSILHGKVDFLAIATAPGLYFPGGLFIHVFFEHWLGGILGFSIGVYPKIFASLGKILRKISHL
;
A
#
# COMPACT_ATOMS: atom_id res chain seq x y z
N MET A 1 22.66 -6.30 -6.98
CA MET A 1 22.20 -5.96 -5.62
C MET A 1 22.84 -6.91 -4.61
N ASN A 2 23.48 -6.38 -3.57
CA ASN A 2 24.10 -7.16 -2.49
C ASN A 2 23.05 -8.03 -1.75
N GLU A 3 23.44 -9.16 -1.19
CA GLU A 3 22.62 -10.04 -0.35
C GLU A 3 22.00 -9.30 0.85
N LYS A 4 22.76 -8.48 1.58
CA LYS A 4 22.22 -7.70 2.71
C LYS A 4 21.10 -6.77 2.29
N LEU A 5 21.30 -6.03 1.19
CA LEU A 5 20.31 -5.10 0.65
C LEU A 5 19.04 -5.81 0.18
N ARG A 6 19.16 -6.98 -0.46
CA ARG A 6 18.00 -7.81 -0.83
C ARG A 6 17.22 -8.28 0.40
N LEU A 7 17.88 -8.61 1.50
CA LEU A 7 17.23 -9.06 2.73
C LEU A 7 16.46 -7.91 3.39
N ILE A 8 17.11 -6.75 3.50
CA ILE A 8 16.51 -5.52 4.03
C ILE A 8 15.26 -5.17 3.24
N LEU A 9 15.34 -5.16 1.90
CA LEU A 9 14.18 -4.88 1.06
C LEU A 9 13.06 -5.89 1.26
N ARG A 10 13.35 -7.18 1.47
CA ARG A 10 12.28 -8.16 1.75
C ARG A 10 11.59 -7.91 3.08
N ILE A 11 12.37 -7.65 4.14
CA ILE A 11 11.82 -7.31 5.46
C ILE A 11 10.98 -6.04 5.35
N PHE A 12 11.46 -5.05 4.61
CA PHE A 12 10.73 -3.80 4.35
C PHE A 12 9.37 -4.05 3.69
N PHE A 13 9.29 -4.91 2.67
CA PHE A 13 8.03 -5.24 2.01
C PHE A 13 7.10 -6.00 2.96
N ILE A 14 7.64 -6.92 3.76
CA ILE A 14 6.86 -7.64 4.78
C ILE A 14 6.23 -6.64 5.76
N ILE A 15 7.01 -5.70 6.28
CA ILE A 15 6.54 -4.67 7.23
C ILE A 15 5.43 -3.83 6.59
N ILE A 16 5.64 -3.30 5.39
CA ILE A 16 4.64 -2.46 4.70
C ILE A 16 3.36 -3.26 4.43
N GLY A 17 3.50 -4.52 4.00
CA GLY A 17 2.36 -5.40 3.80
C GLY A 17 1.56 -5.62 5.08
N ILE A 18 2.24 -5.83 6.22
CA ILE A 18 1.59 -5.98 7.53
C ILE A 18 0.87 -4.69 7.94
N LEU A 19 1.50 -3.52 7.77
CA LEU A 19 0.88 -2.22 8.12
C LEU A 19 -0.40 -2.00 7.32
N LEU A 20 -0.35 -2.22 6.00
CA LEU A 20 -1.52 -2.11 5.12
C LEU A 20 -2.64 -3.08 5.50
N ILE A 21 -2.30 -4.34 5.81
CA ILE A 21 -3.29 -5.32 6.24
C ILE A 21 -3.92 -4.90 7.56
N TYR A 22 -3.11 -4.47 8.53
CA TYR A 22 -3.59 -4.01 9.83
C TYR A 22 -4.55 -2.82 9.66
N SER A 23 -4.17 -1.80 8.90
CA SER A 23 -5.01 -0.62 8.67
C SER A 23 -6.29 -0.96 7.90
N GLY A 24 -6.23 -1.90 6.96
CA GLY A 24 -7.42 -2.44 6.30
C GLY A 24 -8.36 -3.16 7.27
N LEU A 25 -7.83 -3.99 8.17
CA LEU A 25 -8.61 -4.67 9.20
C LEU A 25 -9.23 -3.68 10.20
N MET A 26 -8.47 -2.68 10.64
CA MET A 26 -8.98 -1.65 11.53
C MET A 26 -10.13 -0.87 10.87
N LEU A 27 -10.00 -0.54 9.58
CA LEU A 27 -11.07 0.12 8.82
C LEU A 27 -12.34 -0.73 8.73
N VAL A 28 -12.20 -2.05 8.53
CA VAL A 28 -13.32 -3.00 8.53
C VAL A 28 -13.99 -3.09 9.91
N LEU A 29 -13.20 -3.04 10.99
CA LEU A 29 -13.69 -3.13 12.36
C LEU A 29 -14.30 -1.83 12.88
N SER A 30 -13.97 -0.69 12.28
CA SER A 30 -14.53 0.61 12.64
C SER A 30 -15.98 0.76 12.20
N THR A 31 -16.77 1.43 13.04
CA THR A 31 -18.17 1.72 12.72
C THR A 31 -18.27 2.83 11.68
N LYS A 32 -19.31 2.81 10.85
CA LYS A 32 -19.56 3.89 9.85
C LYS A 32 -19.71 5.28 10.49
N LEU A 33 -20.14 5.35 11.76
CA LEU A 33 -20.30 6.59 12.49
C LEU A 33 -18.93 7.17 12.89
N GLU A 34 -18.06 6.33 13.44
CA GLU A 34 -16.66 6.67 13.74
C GLU A 34 -15.95 7.18 12.49
N ILE A 35 -16.04 6.44 11.37
CA ILE A 35 -15.33 6.85 10.15
C ILE A 35 -15.89 8.18 9.59
N LYS A 36 -17.19 8.43 9.71
CA LYS A 36 -17.81 9.69 9.27
C LYS A 36 -17.37 10.89 10.13
N GLU A 37 -17.37 10.75 11.46
CA GLU A 37 -16.92 11.80 12.38
C GLU A 37 -15.44 12.14 12.15
N MET A 38 -14.63 11.10 11.92
CA MET A 38 -13.21 11.20 11.57
C MET A 38 -12.96 11.97 10.28
N MET A 39 -13.72 11.69 9.22
CA MET A 39 -13.61 12.44 7.96
C MET A 39 -13.99 13.92 8.10
N ILE A 40 -14.94 14.25 8.98
CA ILE A 40 -15.32 15.64 9.24
C ILE A 40 -14.19 16.37 9.99
N LEU A 41 -13.58 15.72 10.98
CA LEU A 41 -12.40 16.24 11.70
C LEU A 41 -11.20 16.45 10.76
N ALA A 42 -11.04 15.60 9.75
CA ALA A 42 -9.98 15.68 8.75
C ALA A 42 -10.01 16.96 7.90
N LYS A 43 -11.19 17.53 7.67
CA LYS A 43 -11.46 18.54 6.62
C LYS A 43 -10.99 18.14 5.21
N VAL A 44 -10.70 16.85 4.96
CA VAL A 44 -10.22 16.39 3.66
C VAL A 44 -11.38 15.95 2.77
N LYS A 45 -11.38 16.41 1.51
CA LYS A 45 -12.31 15.95 0.47
C LYS A 45 -11.55 15.07 -0.53
N PRO A 46 -11.89 13.78 -0.68
CA PRO A 46 -11.29 12.97 -1.73
C PRO A 46 -11.72 13.48 -3.12
N ILE A 47 -10.89 13.29 -4.16
CA ILE A 47 -11.25 13.63 -5.57
C ILE A 47 -12.52 12.89 -5.95
N ILE A 48 -12.53 11.60 -5.66
CA ILE A 48 -13.62 10.70 -5.92
C ILE A 48 -14.11 10.21 -4.55
N PRO A 49 -15.35 10.50 -4.15
CA PRO A 49 -15.94 9.91 -2.97
C PRO A 49 -16.08 8.40 -3.22
N LEU A 50 -15.17 7.63 -2.62
CA LEU A 50 -15.18 6.18 -2.72
C LEU A 50 -15.88 5.60 -1.49
N PRO A 51 -16.66 4.52 -1.66
CA PRO A 51 -17.17 3.75 -0.52
C PRO A 51 -16.02 3.26 0.36
N PHE A 52 -16.22 3.19 1.69
CA PHE A 52 -15.21 2.65 2.60
C PHE A 52 -14.80 1.23 2.25
N SER A 53 -15.73 0.40 1.76
CA SER A 53 -15.42 -0.95 1.27
C SER A 53 -14.38 -0.98 0.14
N VAL A 54 -14.30 0.08 -0.67
CA VAL A 54 -13.27 0.20 -1.72
C VAL A 54 -11.92 0.55 -1.10
N MET A 55 -11.89 1.37 -0.06
CA MET A 55 -10.66 1.65 0.70
C MET A 55 -10.20 0.40 1.46
N GLU A 56 -11.09 -0.28 2.18
CA GLU A 56 -10.81 -1.55 2.88
C GLU A 56 -10.18 -2.56 1.92
N PHE A 57 -10.82 -2.77 0.77
CA PHE A 57 -10.29 -3.63 -0.27
C PHE A 57 -8.90 -3.19 -0.74
N ALA A 58 -8.70 -1.89 -0.99
CA ALA A 58 -7.41 -1.38 -1.47
C ALA A 58 -6.27 -1.61 -0.47
N PHE A 59 -6.52 -1.35 0.82
CA PHE A 59 -5.56 -1.60 1.91
C PHE A 59 -5.23 -3.10 2.00
N LEU A 60 -6.25 -3.96 2.10
CA LEU A 60 -6.07 -5.40 2.28
C LEU A 60 -5.41 -6.04 1.05
N PHE A 61 -5.86 -5.69 -0.15
CA PHE A 61 -5.36 -6.27 -1.40
C PHE A 61 -3.90 -5.89 -1.66
N ASN A 62 -3.57 -4.59 -1.58
CA ASN A 62 -2.18 -4.15 -1.76
C ASN A 62 -1.29 -4.64 -0.60
N GLY A 63 -1.81 -4.68 0.63
CA GLY A 63 -1.10 -5.24 1.77
C GLY A 63 -0.74 -6.72 1.55
N ALA A 64 -1.70 -7.53 1.12
CA ALA A 64 -1.50 -8.94 0.84
C ALA A 64 -0.50 -9.18 -0.29
N ILE A 65 -0.60 -8.47 -1.42
CA ILE A 65 0.30 -8.69 -2.56
C ILE A 65 1.75 -8.27 -2.23
N ILE A 66 1.92 -7.15 -1.51
CA ILE A 66 3.24 -6.67 -1.08
C ILE A 66 3.85 -7.64 -0.07
N PHE A 67 3.06 -8.12 0.89
CA PHE A 67 3.48 -9.11 1.88
C PHE A 67 3.94 -10.42 1.21
N ILE A 68 3.14 -10.95 0.26
CA ILE A 68 3.47 -12.16 -0.50
C ILE A 68 4.79 -11.97 -1.27
N ILE A 69 5.01 -10.81 -1.89
CA ILE A 69 6.26 -10.52 -2.60
C ILE A 69 7.45 -10.45 -1.63
N GLY A 70 7.28 -9.88 -0.43
CA GLY A 70 8.32 -9.88 0.61
C GLY A 70 8.70 -11.30 1.04
N LEU A 71 7.70 -12.16 1.28
CA LEU A 71 7.90 -13.57 1.63
C LEU A 71 8.51 -14.38 0.48
N ARG A 72 7.90 -14.31 -0.71
CA ARG A 72 8.24 -15.08 -1.92
C ARG A 72 8.49 -14.13 -3.09
N PRO A 73 9.70 -13.55 -3.23
CA PRO A 73 9.90 -12.51 -4.24
C PRO A 73 9.85 -13.00 -5.69
N LEU A 74 10.06 -14.31 -5.90
CA LEU A 74 9.85 -14.94 -7.21
C LEU A 74 8.37 -14.96 -7.61
N PHE A 75 7.43 -14.73 -6.69
CA PHE A 75 5.99 -14.56 -6.98
C PHE A 75 5.75 -13.56 -8.11
N ALA A 76 6.52 -12.46 -8.13
CA ALA A 76 6.36 -11.42 -9.13
C ALA A 76 6.67 -11.88 -10.57
N LEU A 77 7.41 -12.99 -10.75
CA LEU A 77 7.63 -13.59 -12.07
C LEU A 77 6.35 -14.25 -12.63
N TYR A 78 5.46 -14.71 -11.76
CA TYR A 78 4.20 -15.34 -12.13
C TYR A 78 3.11 -14.32 -12.49
N LEU A 79 3.33 -13.03 -12.19
CA LEU A 79 2.47 -11.91 -12.60
C LEU A 79 2.68 -11.53 -14.09
N SER A 80 2.67 -12.53 -14.99
CA SER A 80 2.92 -12.34 -16.42
C SER A 80 1.72 -11.76 -17.18
N LYS A 81 1.94 -11.24 -18.40
CA LYS A 81 0.85 -10.79 -19.30
C LYS A 81 0.18 -11.93 -20.09
N LYS A 82 0.58 -13.19 -19.86
CA LYS A 82 0.17 -14.32 -20.71
C LYS A 82 -1.09 -15.04 -20.22
N GLN A 83 -1.49 -14.81 -18.99
CA GLN A 83 -2.64 -15.47 -18.36
C GLN A 83 -3.58 -14.43 -17.77
N ILE A 84 -4.88 -14.72 -17.80
CA ILE A 84 -5.90 -13.76 -17.39
C ILE A 84 -5.86 -13.43 -15.89
N LEU A 85 -5.62 -14.43 -15.04
CA LEU A 85 -5.58 -14.23 -13.59
C LEU A 85 -4.45 -13.25 -13.16
N PRO A 86 -3.19 -13.43 -13.60
CA PRO A 86 -2.14 -12.43 -13.43
C PRO A 86 -2.48 -11.03 -13.96
N ILE A 87 -3.19 -10.92 -15.08
CA ILE A 87 -3.62 -9.61 -15.61
C ILE A 87 -4.62 -8.96 -14.64
N LEU A 88 -5.61 -9.71 -14.17
CA LEU A 88 -6.59 -9.22 -13.20
C LEU A 88 -5.93 -8.76 -11.90
N ILE A 89 -5.02 -9.56 -11.34
CA ILE A 89 -4.28 -9.19 -10.12
C ILE A 89 -3.53 -7.87 -10.31
N ARG A 90 -2.91 -7.67 -11.48
CA ARG A 90 -2.19 -6.43 -11.79
C ARG A 90 -3.10 -5.23 -11.94
N ILE A 91 -4.24 -5.39 -12.62
CA ILE A 91 -5.25 -4.33 -12.75
C ILE A 91 -5.80 -3.95 -11.38
N LEU A 92 -6.14 -4.94 -10.54
CA LEU A 92 -6.59 -4.72 -9.17
C LEU A 92 -5.52 -4.05 -8.31
N SER A 93 -4.23 -4.38 -8.51
CA SER A 93 -3.11 -3.73 -7.83
C SER A 93 -2.99 -2.26 -8.24
N ILE A 94 -3.11 -1.94 -9.53
CA ILE A 94 -3.10 -0.56 -10.02
C ILE A 94 -4.29 0.22 -9.46
N PHE A 95 -5.50 -0.36 -9.55
CA PHE A 95 -6.72 0.25 -9.04
C PHE A 95 -6.61 0.54 -7.54
N SER A 96 -6.26 -0.47 -6.74
CA SER A 96 -6.08 -0.33 -5.29
C SER A 96 -5.04 0.73 -4.95
N SER A 97 -3.97 0.82 -5.74
CA SER A 97 -2.93 1.83 -5.54
C SER A 97 -3.45 3.24 -5.79
N ILE A 98 -4.24 3.43 -6.85
CA ILE A 98 -4.90 4.70 -7.14
C ILE A 98 -5.84 5.06 -5.99
N VAL A 99 -6.61 4.10 -5.45
CA VAL A 99 -7.48 4.33 -4.29
C VAL A 99 -6.68 4.78 -3.06
N LEU A 100 -5.54 4.15 -2.76
CA LEU A 100 -4.68 4.54 -1.65
C LEU A 100 -4.16 5.97 -1.80
N ILE A 101 -3.73 6.39 -3.00
CA ILE A 101 -3.18 7.74 -3.21
C ILE A 101 -4.23 8.79 -3.56
N ASN A 102 -5.44 8.39 -3.96
CA ASN A 102 -6.55 9.23 -4.45
C ASN A 102 -6.75 10.51 -3.62
N PRO A 103 -6.87 10.44 -2.29
CA PRO A 103 -7.17 11.63 -1.53
C PRO A 103 -5.94 12.53 -1.30
N MET A 104 -4.75 12.10 -1.73
CA MET A 104 -3.49 12.87 -1.68
C MET A 104 -3.15 13.57 -2.99
N ILE A 105 -3.70 13.11 -4.12
CA ILE A 105 -3.35 13.63 -5.45
C ILE A 105 -3.65 15.12 -5.59
N LEU A 106 -4.77 15.62 -5.03
CA LEU A 106 -5.13 17.04 -5.09
C LEU A 106 -4.19 17.92 -4.26
N GLU A 107 -3.70 17.38 -3.15
CA GLU A 107 -2.91 18.15 -2.20
C GLU A 107 -1.43 18.15 -2.55
N ILE A 108 -0.95 17.28 -3.46
CA ILE A 108 0.45 17.26 -3.93
C ILE A 108 0.96 18.66 -4.28
N GLY A 109 0.18 19.41 -5.08
CA GLY A 109 0.58 20.76 -5.48
C GLY A 109 0.69 21.70 -4.29
N SER A 110 -0.26 21.63 -3.35
CA SER A 110 -0.26 22.45 -2.14
C SER A 110 0.87 22.08 -1.18
N ILE A 111 1.19 20.79 -1.02
CA ILE A 111 2.32 20.30 -0.22
C ILE A 111 3.63 20.81 -0.79
N LEU A 112 3.85 20.64 -2.10
CA LEU A 112 5.10 21.03 -2.75
C LEU A 112 5.37 22.53 -2.65
N HIS A 113 4.32 23.34 -2.58
CA HIS A 113 4.40 24.79 -2.37
C HIS A 113 4.31 25.20 -0.89
N GLY A 114 4.33 24.26 0.06
CA GLY A 114 4.30 24.53 1.50
C GLY A 114 3.00 25.13 2.02
N LYS A 115 1.90 25.02 1.26
CA LYS A 115 0.58 25.58 1.60
C LYS A 115 -0.24 24.66 2.50
N VAL A 116 0.06 23.35 2.48
CA VAL A 116 -0.63 22.31 3.26
C VAL A 116 0.44 21.40 3.87
N ASP A 117 0.29 21.07 5.15
CA ASP A 117 1.17 20.13 5.84
C ASP A 117 1.02 18.73 5.22
N PHE A 118 2.14 18.06 4.96
CA PHE A 118 2.18 16.67 4.49
C PHE A 118 1.32 15.74 5.34
N LEU A 119 1.28 15.99 6.66
CA LEU A 119 0.50 15.21 7.62
C LEU A 119 -0.99 15.56 7.67
N ALA A 120 -1.39 16.73 7.13
CA ALA A 120 -2.80 17.15 7.09
C ALA A 120 -3.66 16.29 6.15
N ILE A 121 -3.03 15.41 5.36
CA ILE A 121 -3.64 14.58 4.32
C ILE A 121 -3.87 13.15 4.86
N ALA A 122 -3.90 12.97 6.18
CA ALA A 122 -4.38 11.73 6.74
C ALA A 122 -5.88 11.60 6.43
N THR A 123 -6.17 10.84 5.38
CA THR A 123 -7.50 10.77 4.77
C THR A 123 -8.44 9.78 5.43
N ALA A 124 -8.08 9.36 6.64
CA ALA A 124 -8.97 8.73 7.61
C ALA A 124 -8.50 9.06 9.04
N PRO A 125 -8.48 10.34 9.48
CA PRO A 125 -7.95 10.65 10.79
C PRO A 125 -8.89 10.11 11.87
N GLY A 126 -8.48 9.01 12.51
CA GLY A 126 -9.09 8.44 13.70
C GLY A 126 -9.16 6.92 13.77
N LEU A 127 -8.68 6.21 12.74
CA LEU A 127 -8.31 4.81 12.93
C LEU A 127 -7.05 4.74 13.80
N TYR A 128 -6.98 3.79 14.73
CA TYR A 128 -5.74 3.52 15.46
C TYR A 128 -4.68 3.09 14.45
N PHE A 129 -3.81 4.01 14.07
CA PHE A 129 -2.74 3.73 13.12
C PHE A 129 -1.54 3.15 13.85
N PRO A 130 -0.98 2.04 13.35
CA PRO A 130 0.20 1.44 13.95
C PRO A 130 1.38 2.41 13.79
N GLY A 131 1.67 3.15 14.87
CA GLY A 131 2.74 4.16 14.94
C GLY A 131 2.39 5.56 14.44
N GLY A 132 1.09 5.89 14.37
CA GLY A 132 0.61 7.27 14.25
C GLY A 132 0.51 7.84 12.83
N LEU A 133 0.19 9.14 12.75
CA LEU A 133 -0.22 9.83 11.52
C LEU A 133 0.82 9.76 10.40
N PHE A 134 2.11 9.88 10.75
CA PHE A 134 3.20 9.79 9.78
C PHE A 134 3.29 8.40 9.13
N ILE A 135 3.16 7.33 9.93
CA ILE A 135 3.27 5.97 9.38
C ILE A 135 2.13 5.70 8.41
N HIS A 136 0.92 6.09 8.79
CA HIS A 136 -0.26 5.99 7.93
C HIS A 136 -0.08 6.72 6.60
N VAL A 137 0.25 8.00 6.64
CA VAL A 137 0.36 8.85 5.45
C VAL A 137 1.53 8.40 4.56
N PHE A 138 2.71 8.16 5.14
CA PHE A 138 3.91 7.85 4.37
C PHE A 138 4.00 6.38 3.95
N PHE A 139 3.87 5.43 4.88
CA PHE A 139 4.11 4.01 4.58
C PHE A 139 2.89 3.36 3.91
N GLU A 140 1.68 3.71 4.31
CA GLU A 140 0.49 3.00 3.85
C GLU A 140 -0.07 3.65 2.58
N HIS A 141 -0.33 4.96 2.60
CA HIS A 141 -0.86 5.66 1.44
C HIS A 141 0.19 5.82 0.33
N TRP A 142 1.26 6.57 0.59
CA TRP A 142 2.29 6.85 -0.44
C TRP A 142 3.04 5.59 -0.84
N LEU A 143 3.76 4.99 0.10
CA LEU A 143 4.67 3.91 -0.22
C LEU A 143 3.91 2.62 -0.60
N GLY A 144 2.84 2.28 0.12
CA GLY A 144 1.94 1.19 -0.23
C GLY A 144 1.32 1.37 -1.62
N GLY A 145 0.87 2.58 -1.94
CA GLY A 145 0.37 2.94 -3.27
C GLY A 145 1.44 2.82 -4.37
N ILE A 146 2.63 3.38 -4.16
CA ILE A 146 3.74 3.33 -5.14
C ILE A 146 4.19 1.89 -5.39
N LEU A 147 4.30 1.09 -4.34
CA LEU A 147 4.69 -0.32 -4.44
C LEU A 147 3.61 -1.12 -5.16
N GLY A 148 2.34 -1.00 -4.77
CA GLY A 148 1.22 -1.66 -5.44
C GLY A 148 1.14 -1.28 -6.92
N PHE A 149 1.36 0.00 -7.25
CA PHE A 149 1.34 0.48 -8.62
C PHE A 149 2.49 -0.13 -9.43
N SER A 150 3.69 -0.13 -8.85
CA SER A 150 4.88 -0.72 -9.45
C SER A 150 4.72 -2.23 -9.69
N ILE A 151 4.07 -2.95 -8.78
CA ILE A 151 3.74 -4.38 -8.94
C ILE A 151 2.77 -4.57 -10.10
N GLY A 152 1.75 -3.71 -10.20
CA GLY A 152 0.79 -3.74 -11.28
C GLY A 152 1.39 -3.41 -12.65
N VAL A 153 2.27 -2.40 -12.74
CA VAL A 153 2.85 -1.96 -14.02
C VAL A 153 4.02 -2.83 -14.45
N TYR A 154 4.96 -3.09 -13.55
CA TYR A 154 6.20 -3.78 -13.87
C TYR A 154 6.68 -4.72 -12.75
N PRO A 155 5.99 -5.86 -12.53
CA PRO A 155 6.27 -6.75 -11.39
C PRO A 155 7.68 -7.35 -11.44
N LYS A 156 8.28 -7.48 -12.63
CA LYS A 156 9.63 -8.05 -12.81
C LYS A 156 10.73 -7.31 -12.05
N ILE A 157 10.53 -6.03 -11.69
CA ILE A 157 11.50 -5.25 -10.90
C ILE A 157 11.79 -5.91 -9.53
N PHE A 158 10.80 -6.61 -8.96
CA PHE A 158 10.90 -7.28 -7.66
C PHE A 158 11.48 -8.69 -7.74
N ALA A 159 11.61 -9.28 -8.93
CA ALA A 159 12.13 -10.64 -9.10
C ALA A 159 13.60 -10.80 -8.63
N SER A 160 14.36 -9.71 -8.64
CA SER A 160 15.77 -9.68 -8.23
C SER A 160 15.99 -9.95 -6.73
N LEU A 161 14.94 -9.88 -5.92
CA LEU A 161 14.96 -10.07 -4.46
C LEU A 161 15.12 -11.54 -4.03
N GLY A 162 14.88 -12.53 -4.91
CA GLY A 162 14.69 -13.94 -4.53
C GLY A 162 15.93 -14.80 -4.21
N LYS A 163 17.17 -14.35 -4.47
CA LYS A 163 18.34 -15.27 -4.39
C LYS A 163 18.80 -15.64 -2.96
N ILE A 164 18.32 -14.95 -1.91
CA ILE A 164 18.84 -15.16 -0.54
C ILE A 164 18.30 -16.46 0.09
N LEU A 165 17.01 -16.73 -0.03
CA LEU A 165 16.40 -17.90 0.63
C LEU A 165 16.91 -19.22 0.07
N ARG A 166 17.15 -19.31 -1.25
CA ARG A 166 17.72 -20.52 -1.85
C ARG A 166 19.11 -20.85 -1.28
N LYS A 167 19.86 -19.86 -0.80
CA LYS A 167 21.18 -20.07 -0.22
C LYS A 167 21.10 -20.56 1.23
N ILE A 168 20.08 -20.11 1.98
CA ILE A 168 19.82 -20.51 3.37
C ILE A 168 19.10 -21.86 3.43
N SER A 169 18.22 -22.18 2.47
CA SER A 169 17.48 -23.45 2.41
C SER A 169 18.30 -24.63 1.85
N HIS A 170 19.54 -24.37 1.41
CA HIS A 170 20.50 -25.37 0.94
C HIS A 170 21.73 -25.47 1.86
N LEU A 171 21.66 -24.87 3.06
CA LEU A 171 22.52 -25.12 4.22
C LEU A 171 21.71 -25.93 5.24
#